data_AF-A0A2S7ZE38-F1
#
_entry.id   AF-A0A2S7ZE38-F1
#
_cell.length_a   1.000
_cell.length_b   1.000
_cell.length_c   1.000
_cell.angle_alpha   90.00
_cell.angle_beta   90.00
_cell.angle_gamma   90.00
#
_symmetry.space_group_name_H-M   'P 1'
#
loop_
_entity.id
_entity.type
_entity.pdbx_description
1 polymer ?
#
loop_
_entity_poly.entity_id
_entity_poly.type
_entity_poly.pdbx_seq_one_letter_code
_entity_poly.pdbx_strand_id
1 'polypeptide(L)'
;MNKRIKSLVLGASLVASMAILGGCGSNNIGYVDSVKVANSTEKGIEITKEINAKKAELDAKIAAADEASKQNVFNQANQELNAFANAKAQEYRQYQEQKVGELVKEKKLDVVIEKGAVVGGGTDVTDDLIAKMGKASDDQIKEAQNAAKAQEQQDAQQNAQQAGQTTAVNTEESAQ
;
A
#
# COMPACT_ATOMS: atom_id res chain seq x y z
N MET A 1 -83.71 4.22 10.35
CA MET A 1 -82.50 4.37 9.49
C MET A 1 -81.34 4.89 10.33
N ASN A 2 -80.15 4.38 10.09
CA ASN A 2 -79.14 4.05 11.10
C ASN A 2 -78.29 5.24 11.60
N LYS A 3 -78.19 5.38 12.93
CA LYS A 3 -77.19 6.15 13.66
C LYS A 3 -75.99 5.27 14.00
N ARG A 4 -75.06 5.07 13.07
CA ARG A 4 -73.74 4.44 13.32
C ARG A 4 -72.81 4.93 12.21
N ILE A 5 -71.92 5.88 12.51
CA ILE A 5 -70.61 6.20 11.87
C ILE A 5 -70.23 7.58 12.43
N LYS A 6 -69.83 7.63 13.70
CA LYS A 6 -69.12 8.77 14.33
C LYS A 6 -68.38 8.24 15.56
N SER A 7 -67.50 7.26 15.39
CA SER A 7 -66.50 6.88 16.41
C SER A 7 -65.66 5.73 15.84
N LEU A 8 -64.58 6.05 15.13
CA LEU A 8 -63.44 5.14 14.96
C LEU A 8 -62.20 5.83 14.35
N VAL A 9 -61.82 7.01 14.87
CA VAL A 9 -60.51 7.61 14.57
C VAL A 9 -59.96 8.21 15.85
N LEU A 10 -59.66 7.34 16.83
CA LEU A 10 -58.95 7.70 18.06
C LEU A 10 -58.37 6.42 18.65
N GLY A 11 -57.29 5.91 18.05
CA GLY A 11 -56.67 4.65 18.49
C GLY A 11 -55.53 4.13 17.62
N ALA A 12 -54.76 5.01 16.99
CA ALA A 12 -53.58 4.65 16.21
C ALA A 12 -52.36 5.55 16.55
N SER A 13 -52.29 6.02 17.79
CA SER A 13 -51.09 6.66 18.33
C SER A 13 -50.64 5.85 19.55
N LEU A 14 -49.33 5.57 19.63
CA LEU A 14 -48.61 4.91 20.72
C LEU A 14 -48.39 3.39 20.62
N VAL A 15 -47.71 2.97 19.55
CA VAL A 15 -46.66 1.93 19.67
C VAL A 15 -45.44 2.43 18.89
N ALA A 16 -44.74 3.42 19.46
CA ALA A 16 -43.53 4.01 18.88
C ALA A 16 -42.43 4.22 19.93
N SER A 17 -42.32 3.31 20.89
CA SER A 17 -41.35 3.45 21.96
C SER A 17 -41.00 2.07 22.52
N MET A 18 -39.94 1.47 21.97
CA MET A 18 -38.92 0.64 22.65
C MET A 18 -38.15 -0.24 21.64
N ALA A 19 -37.47 0.40 20.67
CA ALA A 19 -36.35 -0.23 19.95
C ALA A 19 -35.05 0.58 20.11
N ILE A 20 -34.94 1.32 21.21
CA ILE A 20 -33.72 1.99 21.64
C ILE A 20 -33.28 1.20 22.87
N LEU A 21 -31.98 0.89 22.99
CA LEU A 21 -31.32 0.16 24.09
C LEU A 21 -31.08 -1.34 23.85
N GLY A 22 -30.34 -1.68 22.78
CA GLY A 22 -29.83 -3.05 22.59
C GLY A 22 -28.67 -3.22 21.60
N GLY A 23 -27.99 -2.15 21.18
CA GLY A 23 -26.87 -2.26 20.24
C GLY A 23 -25.53 -2.07 20.95
N CYS A 24 -24.69 -3.11 20.96
CA CYS A 24 -23.24 -2.92 20.99
C CYS A 24 -22.91 -1.81 19.98
N GLY A 25 -22.32 -0.70 20.42
CA GLY A 25 -22.00 0.43 19.54
C GLY A 25 -21.28 -0.09 18.32
N SER A 26 -21.91 -0.02 17.15
CA SER A 26 -21.35 -0.53 15.91
C SER A 26 -20.19 0.39 15.52
N ASN A 27 -18.98 0.08 16.01
CA ASN A 27 -17.76 0.71 15.53
C ASN A 27 -17.59 0.28 14.07
N ASN A 28 -17.63 1.23 13.15
CA ASN A 28 -17.44 0.99 11.72
C ASN A 28 -15.94 0.92 11.43
N ILE A 29 -15.40 -0.28 11.54
CA ILE A 29 -13.98 -0.56 11.27
C ILE A 29 -13.84 -0.85 9.78
N GLY A 30 -13.10 0.01 9.08
CA GLY A 30 -12.64 -0.27 7.72
C GLY A 30 -11.26 -0.91 7.73
N TYR A 31 -10.89 -1.58 6.64
CA TYR A 31 -9.52 -2.00 6.42
C TYR A 31 -9.07 -1.79 4.99
N VAL A 32 -7.75 -1.65 4.82
CA VAL A 32 -7.13 -1.39 3.53
C VAL A 32 -5.91 -2.28 3.30
N ASP A 33 -5.75 -2.71 2.06
CA ASP A 33 -4.54 -3.37 1.57
C ASP A 33 -3.62 -2.34 0.91
N SER A 34 -2.74 -1.72 1.68
CA SER A 34 -1.83 -0.67 1.17
C SER A 34 -0.90 -1.17 0.07
N VAL A 35 -0.57 -2.46 0.05
CA VAL A 35 0.22 -3.07 -1.03
C VAL A 35 -0.59 -3.10 -2.31
N LYS A 36 -1.86 -3.55 -2.27
CA LYS A 36 -2.74 -3.51 -3.44
C LYS A 36 -2.95 -2.08 -3.92
N VAL A 37 -3.12 -1.12 -3.01
CA VAL A 37 -3.33 0.30 -3.37
C VAL A 37 -2.10 0.87 -4.09
N ALA A 38 -0.90 0.67 -3.57
CA ALA A 38 0.33 1.11 -4.24
C ALA A 38 0.48 0.49 -5.64
N ASN A 39 0.18 -0.81 -5.78
CA ASN A 39 0.31 -1.51 -7.07
C ASN A 39 -0.82 -1.24 -8.08
N SER A 40 -1.90 -0.58 -7.66
CA SER A 40 -3.07 -0.34 -8.52
C SER A 40 -3.33 1.14 -8.80
N THR A 41 -2.54 2.04 -8.23
CA THR A 41 -2.70 3.49 -8.38
C THR A 41 -1.62 4.08 -9.27
N GLU A 42 -1.95 5.10 -10.05
CA GLU A 42 -1.01 5.76 -10.95
C GLU A 42 0.22 6.27 -10.19
N LYS A 43 -0.01 6.97 -9.07
CA LYS A 43 1.05 7.53 -8.23
C LYS A 43 1.93 6.44 -7.60
N GLY A 44 1.37 5.29 -7.24
CA GLY A 44 2.14 4.18 -6.66
C GLY A 44 3.04 3.49 -7.70
N ILE A 45 2.51 3.29 -8.91
CA ILE A 45 3.28 2.78 -10.05
C ILE A 45 4.37 3.76 -10.47
N GLU A 46 4.06 5.06 -10.55
CA GLU A 46 5.02 6.11 -10.89
C GLU A 46 6.17 6.18 -9.90
N ILE A 47 5.89 6.19 -8.59
CA ILE A 47 6.92 6.19 -7.54
C ILE A 47 7.81 4.96 -7.67
N THR A 48 7.24 3.78 -7.92
CA THR A 48 8.02 2.55 -8.13
C THR A 48 8.96 2.71 -9.32
N LYS A 49 8.46 3.26 -10.43
CA LYS A 49 9.26 3.55 -11.63
C LYS A 49 10.39 4.54 -11.35
N GLU A 50 10.12 5.61 -10.61
CA GLU A 50 11.13 6.60 -10.24
C GLU A 50 12.23 6.01 -9.34
N ILE A 51 11.85 5.20 -8.36
CA ILE A 51 12.81 4.49 -7.48
C ILE A 51 13.68 3.55 -8.31
N ASN A 52 13.08 2.82 -9.25
CA ASN A 52 13.80 1.90 -10.12
C ASN A 52 14.76 2.62 -11.08
N ALA A 53 14.33 3.74 -11.65
CA ALA A 53 15.19 4.59 -12.46
C ALA A 53 16.36 5.12 -11.63
N LYS A 54 16.11 5.53 -10.39
CA LYS A 54 17.16 5.99 -9.46
C LYS A 54 18.13 4.87 -9.10
N LYS A 55 17.64 3.66 -8.82
CA LYS A 55 18.48 2.48 -8.59
C LYS A 55 19.37 2.20 -9.80
N ALA A 56 18.82 2.18 -11.01
CA ALA A 56 19.61 1.97 -12.23
C ALA A 56 20.68 3.06 -12.46
N GLU A 57 20.36 4.33 -12.19
CA GLU A 57 21.32 5.44 -12.23
C GLU A 57 22.49 5.22 -11.25
N LEU A 58 22.16 4.78 -10.04
CA LEU A 58 23.13 4.53 -8.97
C LEU A 58 23.98 3.28 -9.25
N ASP A 59 23.38 2.21 -9.78
CA ASP A 59 24.10 1.01 -10.20
C ASP A 59 25.09 1.32 -11.33
N ALA A 60 24.73 2.19 -12.27
CA ALA A 60 25.65 2.67 -13.30
C ALA A 60 26.83 3.46 -12.70
N LYS A 61 26.60 4.28 -11.66
CA LYS A 61 27.68 4.98 -10.93
C LYS A 61 28.60 4.00 -10.21
N ILE A 62 28.06 2.94 -9.61
CA ILE A 62 28.83 1.89 -8.94
C ILE A 62 29.69 1.13 -9.97
N ALA A 63 29.11 0.75 -11.10
CA ALA A 63 29.81 0.02 -12.15
C ALA A 63 30.95 0.83 -12.80
N ALA A 64 30.78 2.15 -12.89
CA ALA A 64 31.79 3.06 -13.41
C ALA A 64 32.90 3.42 -12.40
N ALA A 65 32.73 3.08 -11.11
CA ALA A 65 33.71 3.38 -10.08
C ALA A 65 34.94 2.47 -10.18
N ASP A 66 36.11 3.05 -9.92
CA ASP A 66 37.36 2.31 -9.76
C ASP A 66 37.33 1.38 -8.53
N GLU A 67 38.15 0.32 -8.54
CA GLU A 67 38.20 -0.71 -7.49
C GLU A 67 38.39 -0.13 -6.08
N ALA A 68 39.22 0.92 -5.94
CA ALA A 68 39.54 1.54 -4.66
C ALA A 68 38.37 2.34 -4.08
N SER A 69 37.56 2.95 -4.95
CA SER A 69 36.42 3.77 -4.57
C SER A 69 35.09 3.01 -4.58
N LYS A 70 35.03 1.83 -5.22
CA LYS A 70 33.82 1.04 -5.45
C LYS A 70 33.03 0.78 -4.17
N GLN A 71 33.70 0.46 -3.05
CA GLN A 71 33.05 0.25 -1.76
C GLN A 71 32.40 1.54 -1.21
N ASN A 72 33.08 2.68 -1.32
CA ASN A 72 32.57 3.97 -0.85
C ASN A 72 31.41 4.45 -1.72
N VAL A 73 31.55 4.34 -3.04
CA VAL A 73 30.50 4.68 -4.01
C VAL A 73 29.27 3.80 -3.81
N PHE A 74 29.45 2.50 -3.56
CA PHE A 74 28.35 1.58 -3.23
C PHE A 74 27.61 1.99 -1.96
N ASN A 75 28.34 2.30 -0.88
CA ASN A 75 27.72 2.75 0.37
C ASN A 75 26.94 4.07 0.19
N GLN A 76 27.52 5.02 -0.55
CA GLN A 76 26.87 6.30 -0.83
C GLN A 76 25.64 6.14 -1.72
N ALA A 77 25.72 5.32 -2.76
CA ALA A 77 24.60 4.99 -3.63
C ALA A 77 23.44 4.37 -2.83
N ASN A 78 23.72 3.41 -1.95
CA ASN A 78 22.68 2.82 -1.10
C ASN A 78 22.05 3.84 -0.15
N GLN A 79 22.83 4.74 0.43
CA GLN A 79 22.30 5.82 1.26
C GLN A 79 21.40 6.76 0.45
N GLU A 80 21.82 7.13 -0.76
CA GLU A 80 21.05 8.00 -1.66
C GLU A 80 19.74 7.33 -2.11
N LEU A 81 19.78 6.06 -2.50
CA LEU A 81 18.60 5.30 -2.87
C LEU A 81 17.61 5.20 -1.70
N ASN A 82 18.11 4.87 -0.51
CA ASN A 82 17.28 4.77 0.70
C ASN A 82 16.65 6.13 1.07
N ALA A 83 17.41 7.22 0.98
CA ALA A 83 16.89 8.56 1.24
C ALA A 83 15.80 8.95 0.22
N PHE A 84 16.03 8.67 -1.06
CA PHE A 84 15.08 8.93 -2.13
C PHE A 84 13.79 8.11 -1.98
N ALA A 85 13.91 6.79 -1.78
CA ALA A 85 12.78 5.90 -1.57
C ALA A 85 11.98 6.29 -0.32
N ASN A 86 12.64 6.65 0.78
CA ASN A 86 11.97 7.13 1.98
C ASN A 86 11.22 8.44 1.75
N ALA A 87 11.81 9.41 1.04
CA ALA A 87 11.14 10.67 0.71
C ALA A 87 9.87 10.43 -0.11
N LYS A 88 9.95 9.61 -1.16
CA LYS A 88 8.80 9.23 -1.99
C LYS A 88 7.74 8.44 -1.21
N ALA A 89 8.16 7.54 -0.32
CA ALA A 89 7.24 6.81 0.54
C ALA A 89 6.51 7.71 1.55
N GLN A 90 7.17 8.73 2.09
CA GLN A 90 6.52 9.73 2.95
C GLN A 90 5.50 10.56 2.16
N GLU A 91 5.87 11.00 0.97
CA GLU A 91 4.97 11.75 0.09
C GLU A 91 3.74 10.91 -0.29
N TYR A 92 3.92 9.62 -0.57
CA TYR A 92 2.83 8.70 -0.85
C TYR A 92 1.93 8.49 0.38
N ARG A 93 2.51 8.28 1.56
CA ARG A 93 1.75 8.12 2.82
C ARG A 93 0.88 9.34 3.11
N GLN A 94 1.42 10.56 2.99
CA GLN A 94 0.64 11.77 3.22
C GLN A 94 -0.54 11.88 2.25
N TYR A 95 -0.32 11.56 0.97
CA TYR A 95 -1.38 11.51 -0.02
C TYR A 95 -2.43 10.43 0.32
N GLN A 96 -1.99 9.24 0.70
CA GLN A 96 -2.86 8.13 1.10
C GLN A 96 -3.68 8.48 2.34
N GLU A 97 -3.06 9.02 3.39
CA GLU A 97 -3.73 9.45 4.63
C GLU A 97 -4.78 10.51 4.37
N GLN A 98 -4.50 11.48 3.48
CA GLN A 98 -5.49 12.45 3.06
C GLN A 98 -6.71 11.76 2.43
N LYS A 99 -6.49 10.80 1.52
CA LYS A 99 -7.58 10.08 0.84
C LYS A 99 -8.33 9.11 1.76
N VAL A 100 -7.64 8.46 2.68
CA VAL A 100 -8.26 7.65 3.75
C VAL A 100 -9.12 8.54 4.65
N GLY A 101 -8.66 9.74 5.03
CA GLY A 101 -9.44 10.68 5.82
C GLY A 101 -10.72 11.16 5.12
N GLU A 102 -10.68 11.31 3.79
CA GLU A 102 -11.88 11.55 2.99
C GLU A 102 -12.83 10.34 3.01
N LEU A 103 -12.31 9.11 2.82
CA LEU A 103 -13.11 7.88 2.88
C LEU A 103 -13.76 7.64 4.24
N VAL A 104 -13.02 7.89 5.33
CA VAL A 104 -13.50 7.78 6.70
C VAL A 104 -14.76 8.62 6.91
N LYS A 105 -14.76 9.86 6.40
CA LYS A 105 -15.92 10.75 6.46
C LYS A 105 -17.07 10.29 5.57
N GLU A 106 -16.78 9.91 4.33
CA GLU A 106 -17.78 9.48 3.34
C GLU A 106 -18.50 8.20 3.78
N LYS A 107 -17.74 7.22 4.28
CA LYS A 107 -18.25 5.91 4.70
C LYS A 107 -18.59 5.82 6.19
N LYS A 108 -18.44 6.92 6.93
CA LYS A 108 -18.70 7.00 8.38
C LYS A 108 -17.96 5.91 9.16
N LEU A 109 -16.70 5.70 8.80
CA LEU A 109 -15.82 4.77 9.49
C LEU A 109 -15.25 5.45 10.73
N ASP A 110 -14.99 4.69 11.78
CA ASP A 110 -14.35 5.20 13.00
C ASP A 110 -12.84 5.02 12.95
N VAL A 111 -12.38 3.96 12.27
CA VAL A 111 -10.97 3.63 12.10
C VAL A 111 -10.77 2.86 10.80
N VAL A 112 -9.62 3.06 10.16
CA VAL A 112 -9.15 2.21 9.07
C VAL A 112 -7.84 1.56 9.50
N ILE A 113 -7.76 0.25 9.37
CA ILE A 113 -6.57 -0.54 9.73
C ILE A 113 -5.98 -1.25 8.52
N GLU A 114 -4.71 -1.60 8.61
CA GLU A 114 -4.06 -2.39 7.57
C GLU A 114 -4.59 -3.82 7.55
N LYS A 115 -4.82 -4.37 6.36
CA LYS A 115 -5.38 -5.71 6.14
C LYS A 115 -4.57 -6.81 6.83
N GLY A 116 -3.26 -6.65 6.98
CA GLY A 116 -2.41 -7.61 7.70
C GLY A 116 -2.77 -7.79 9.18
N ALA A 117 -3.47 -6.83 9.78
CA ALA A 117 -3.97 -6.90 11.15
C ALA A 117 -5.40 -7.46 11.25
N VAL A 118 -6.06 -7.74 10.12
CA VAL A 118 -7.47 -8.17 10.06
C VAL A 118 -7.55 -9.68 9.86
N VAL A 119 -8.11 -10.38 10.84
CA VAL A 119 -8.37 -11.83 10.76
C VAL A 119 -9.83 -12.15 10.42
N GLY A 120 -10.74 -11.17 10.55
CA GLY A 120 -12.15 -11.32 10.21
C GLY A 120 -12.97 -10.09 10.64
N GLY A 121 -14.07 -9.86 9.91
CA GLY A 121 -14.92 -8.67 10.10
C GLY A 121 -14.35 -7.41 9.44
N GLY A 122 -14.96 -6.27 9.76
CA GLY A 122 -14.65 -4.98 9.14
C GLY A 122 -15.09 -4.87 7.68
N THR A 123 -15.02 -3.66 7.15
CA THR A 123 -15.38 -3.33 5.77
C THR A 123 -14.10 -3.12 4.95
N ASP A 124 -13.93 -3.92 3.89
CA ASP A 124 -12.86 -3.64 2.92
C ASP A 124 -13.14 -2.32 2.21
N VAL A 125 -12.19 -1.37 2.30
CA VAL A 125 -12.27 -0.09 1.59
C VAL A 125 -11.13 0.09 0.60
N THR A 126 -10.43 -1.00 0.28
CA THR A 126 -9.26 -0.98 -0.60
C THR A 126 -9.59 -0.45 -1.99
N ASP A 127 -10.66 -0.95 -2.61
CA ASP A 127 -11.02 -0.54 -3.97
C ASP A 127 -11.56 0.89 -4.01
N ASP A 128 -12.22 1.34 -2.94
CA ASP A 128 -12.64 2.74 -2.81
C ASP A 128 -11.43 3.68 -2.69
N LEU A 129 -10.40 3.27 -1.94
CA LEU A 129 -9.17 4.04 -1.84
C LEU A 129 -8.42 4.09 -3.16
N ILE A 130 -8.34 2.96 -3.89
CA ILE A 130 -7.76 2.91 -5.24
C ILE A 130 -8.50 3.88 -6.16
N ALA A 131 -9.84 3.84 -6.17
CA ALA A 131 -10.65 4.75 -6.98
C ALA A 131 -10.39 6.22 -6.61
N LYS A 132 -10.29 6.53 -5.31
CA LYS A 132 -10.07 7.91 -4.83
C LYS A 132 -8.65 8.42 -5.05
N MET A 133 -7.66 7.53 -5.04
CA MET A 133 -6.26 7.86 -5.28
C MET A 133 -5.90 7.95 -6.77
N GLY A 134 -6.76 7.43 -7.65
CA GLY A 134 -6.54 7.35 -9.09
C GLY A 134 -6.08 5.95 -9.49
N LYS A 135 -7.03 5.13 -9.97
CA LYS A 135 -6.74 3.78 -10.47
C LYS A 135 -5.91 3.88 -11.75
N ALA A 136 -4.79 3.17 -11.80
CA ALA A 136 -3.99 3.04 -13.00
C ALA A 136 -4.71 2.20 -14.08
N SER A 137 -4.31 2.39 -15.33
CA SER A 137 -4.78 1.53 -16.40
C SER A 137 -4.29 0.10 -16.20
N ASP A 138 -5.05 -0.87 -16.72
CA ASP A 138 -4.69 -2.29 -16.57
C ASP A 138 -3.36 -2.60 -17.29
N ASP A 139 -3.05 -1.87 -18.35
CA ASP A 139 -1.76 -1.92 -19.05
C ASP A 139 -0.62 -1.44 -18.15
N GLN A 140 -0.77 -0.29 -17.49
CA GLN A 140 0.22 0.23 -16.53
C GLN A 140 0.46 -0.75 -15.38
N ILE A 141 -0.59 -1.35 -14.83
CA ILE A 141 -0.50 -2.33 -13.75
C ILE A 141 0.28 -3.56 -14.23
N LYS A 142 -0.03 -4.06 -15.43
CA LYS A 142 0.63 -5.24 -16.00
C LYS A 142 2.10 -4.97 -16.31
N GLU A 143 2.42 -3.80 -16.85
CA GLU A 143 3.81 -3.36 -17.07
C GLU A 143 4.59 -3.28 -15.76
N ALA A 144 4.02 -2.66 -14.72
CA ALA A 144 4.64 -2.55 -13.41
C ALA A 144 4.90 -3.93 -12.77
N GLN A 145 3.93 -4.86 -12.86
CA GLN A 145 4.09 -6.23 -12.38
C GLN A 145 5.19 -6.98 -13.11
N ASN A 146 5.31 -6.81 -14.42
CA ASN A 146 6.37 -7.45 -15.20
C ASN A 146 7.74 -6.86 -14.87
N ALA A 147 7.83 -5.54 -14.69
CA ALA A 147 9.05 -4.85 -14.30
C ALA A 147 9.54 -5.29 -12.90
N ALA A 148 8.63 -5.38 -11.93
CA ALA A 148 8.96 -5.86 -10.58
C ALA A 148 9.50 -7.30 -10.60
N LYS A 149 8.85 -8.21 -11.35
CA LYS A 149 9.33 -9.59 -11.51
C LYS A 149 10.72 -9.66 -12.18
N ALA A 150 10.97 -8.80 -13.16
CA ALA A 150 12.27 -8.74 -13.83
C ALA A 150 13.37 -8.23 -12.89
N GLN A 151 13.08 -7.24 -12.04
CA GLN A 151 14.03 -6.75 -11.04
C GLN A 151 14.34 -7.79 -9.97
N GLU A 152 13.35 -8.50 -9.43
CA GLU A 152 13.58 -9.58 -8.46
C GLU A 152 14.54 -10.64 -9.02
N GLN A 153 14.40 -10.97 -10.31
CA GLN A 153 15.31 -11.90 -11.00
C GLN A 153 16.73 -11.33 -11.16
N GLN A 154 16.86 -10.04 -11.50
CA GLN A 154 18.16 -9.37 -11.62
C GLN A 154 18.88 -9.24 -10.27
N ASP A 155 18.16 -8.80 -9.23
CA ASP A 155 18.71 -8.67 -7.88
C ASP A 155 19.15 -10.06 -7.35
N ALA A 156 18.37 -11.12 -7.59
CA ALA A 156 18.77 -12.48 -7.24
C ALA A 156 20.04 -12.96 -7.96
N GLN A 157 20.23 -12.59 -9.23
CA GLN A 157 21.43 -12.92 -10.01
C GLN A 157 22.66 -12.13 -9.54
N GLN A 158 22.52 -10.83 -9.24
CA GLN A 158 23.61 -9.99 -8.73
C GLN A 158 24.06 -10.44 -7.34
N ASN A 159 23.12 -10.78 -6.45
CA ASN A 159 23.45 -11.29 -5.11
C ASN A 159 24.18 -12.64 -5.17
N ALA A 160 23.80 -13.52 -6.11
CA ALA A 160 24.47 -14.78 -6.34
C ALA A 160 25.92 -14.61 -6.86
N GLN A 161 26.18 -13.59 -7.69
CA GLN A 161 27.52 -13.27 -8.18
C GLN A 161 28.43 -12.70 -7.09
N GLN A 162 27.91 -11.86 -6.19
CA GLN A 162 28.67 -11.38 -5.02
C GLN A 162 28.99 -12.50 -4.02
N ALA A 163 28.04 -13.40 -3.75
CA ALA A 163 28.26 -14.54 -2.84
C ALA A 163 29.29 -15.55 -3.40
N GLY A 164 29.30 -15.77 -4.72
CA GLY A 164 30.28 -16.62 -5.40
C GLY A 164 31.72 -16.10 -5.33
N GLN A 165 31.91 -14.78 -5.33
CA GLN A 165 33.23 -14.15 -5.24
C GLN A 165 33.85 -14.30 -3.85
N THR A 166 33.04 -14.27 -2.77
CA THR A 166 33.51 -14.57 -1.39
C THR A 166 33.93 -16.03 -1.17
N THR A 167 33.43 -16.98 -1.96
CA THR A 167 33.79 -18.40 -1.82
C THR A 167 35.09 -18.74 -2.58
N ALA A 168 35.34 -18.08 -3.70
CA ALA A 168 36.55 -18.27 -4.49
C ALA A 168 37.81 -17.73 -3.79
N VAL A 169 37.75 -16.54 -3.17
CA VAL A 169 38.89 -15.93 -2.47
C VAL A 169 39.33 -16.77 -1.25
N ASN A 170 38.39 -17.35 -0.51
CA ASN A 170 38.70 -18.17 0.67
C ASN A 170 39.25 -19.58 0.33
N THR A 171 39.08 -20.06 -0.90
CA THR A 171 39.60 -21.39 -1.29
C THR A 171 41.05 -21.30 -1.79
N GLU A 172 41.44 -20.18 -2.40
CA GLU A 172 42.82 -19.96 -2.87
C GLU A 172 43.81 -19.60 -1.75
N GLU A 173 43.37 -18.99 -0.64
CA GLU A 173 44.23 -18.66 0.51
C GLU A 173 44.55 -19.88 1.40
N SER A 174 43.71 -20.92 1.39
CA SER A 174 43.95 -22.17 2.14
C SER A 174 44.82 -23.22 1.42
N ALA A 175 45.36 -22.88 0.24
CA ALA A 175 46.18 -23.78 -0.59
C ALA A 175 47.65 -23.35 -0.73
N GLN A 176 48.13 -22.37 0.07
CA GLN A 176 49.55 -21.98 0.17
C GLN A 176 50.15 -22.38 1.53
#